data_AF-A0A8X6XD56-F1
#
_entry.id   AF-A0A8X6XD56-F1
#
_cell.length_a   1.000
_cell.length_b   1.000
_cell.length_c   1.000
_cell.angle_alpha   90.00
_cell.angle_beta   90.00
_cell.angle_gamma   90.00
#
_symmetry.space_group_name_H-M   'P 1'
#
loop_
_entity.id
_entity.type
_entity.pdbx_description
1 polymer ?
#
loop_
_entity_poly.entity_id
_entity_poly.type
_entity_poly.pdbx_seq_one_letter_code
_entity_poly.pdbx_strand_id
1 'polypeptide(L)'
;MDKAAIGPVKYPEPTFSTLVLSFGQLMFAYSGGGVYPTIQNDMKDPKLFPLSLFSGFLVIYSFYVPLAILGYAAYGRGIKRDITMNLMENRSLRIIARLLQFLNLTQLATTLVIYLNPTFQIFEYLLEIPRSK
;
A
#
# COMPACT_ATOMS: atom_id res chain seq x y z
N MET A 1 13.45 -26.93 -9.61
CA MET A 1 12.19 -26.74 -8.88
C MET A 1 11.18 -27.68 -9.52
N ASP A 2 10.92 -28.79 -8.86
CA ASP A 2 10.09 -29.86 -9.40
C ASP A 2 8.62 -29.44 -9.38
N LYS A 3 8.02 -29.31 -10.57
CA LYS A 3 6.62 -28.92 -10.74
C LYS A 3 5.64 -30.03 -10.33
N ALA A 4 6.13 -31.22 -9.98
CA ALA A 4 5.32 -32.39 -9.66
C ALA A 4 4.81 -32.46 -8.20
N ALA A 5 5.29 -31.60 -7.29
CA ALA A 5 4.92 -31.67 -5.86
C ALA A 5 3.84 -30.66 -5.41
N ILE A 6 3.38 -29.79 -6.31
CA ILE A 6 2.35 -28.78 -5.99
C ILE A 6 1.04 -29.28 -6.59
N GLY A 7 0.18 -29.86 -5.76
CA GLY A 7 -1.19 -30.22 -6.17
C GLY A 7 -1.94 -29.01 -6.76
N PRO A 8 -3.10 -29.21 -7.41
CA PRO A 8 -3.82 -28.13 -8.07
C PRO A 8 -4.06 -26.96 -7.10
N VAL A 9 -3.70 -25.75 -7.53
CA VAL A 9 -3.88 -24.52 -6.75
C VAL A 9 -5.37 -24.37 -6.44
N LYS A 10 -5.74 -24.60 -5.18
CA LYS A 10 -7.14 -24.52 -4.75
C LYS A 10 -7.47 -23.08 -4.44
N TYR A 11 -8.54 -22.57 -5.05
CA TYR A 11 -9.05 -21.23 -4.79
C TYR A 11 -10.04 -21.27 -3.62
N PRO A 12 -9.96 -20.34 -2.66
CA PRO A 12 -10.94 -20.26 -1.57
C PRO A 12 -12.28 -19.72 -2.10
N GLU A 13 -13.38 -20.32 -1.63
CA GLU A 13 -14.73 -19.79 -1.88
C GLU A 13 -14.90 -18.43 -1.18
N PRO A 14 -15.50 -17.42 -1.85
CA PRO A 14 -15.72 -16.12 -1.25
C PRO A 14 -16.82 -16.19 -0.18
N THR A 15 -16.46 -15.92 1.08
CA THR A 15 -17.39 -15.76 2.20
C THR A 15 -17.62 -14.27 2.48
N PHE A 16 -18.75 -13.91 3.09
CA PHE A 16 -19.03 -12.53 3.51
C PHE A 16 -17.90 -11.92 4.35
N SER A 17 -17.36 -12.67 5.31
CA SER A 17 -16.22 -12.21 6.13
C SER A 17 -14.98 -11.92 5.30
N THR A 18 -14.65 -12.75 4.30
CA THR A 18 -13.49 -12.51 3.44
C THR A 18 -13.69 -11.29 2.53
N LEU A 19 -14.92 -11.04 2.07
CA LEU A 19 -15.24 -9.84 1.30
C LEU A 19 -15.04 -8.57 2.13
N VAL A 20 -15.55 -8.55 3.37
CA VAL A 20 -15.38 -7.40 4.28
C VAL A 20 -13.90 -7.17 4.61
N LEU A 21 -13.13 -8.23 4.87
CA LEU A 21 -11.69 -8.12 5.13
C LEU A 21 -10.92 -7.60 3.93
N SER A 22 -11.18 -8.14 2.74
CA SER A 22 -10.55 -7.67 1.50
C SER A 22 -10.92 -6.21 1.21
N PHE A 23 -12.17 -5.82 1.43
CA PHE A 23 -12.60 -4.43 1.30
C PHE A 23 -11.87 -3.52 2.28
N GLY A 24 -11.76 -3.90 3.55
CA GLY A 24 -11.00 -3.13 4.56
C GLY A 24 -9.54 -2.95 4.17
N GLN A 25 -8.92 -4.00 3.60
CA GLN A 25 -7.53 -3.92 3.14
C GLN A 25 -7.37 -3.02 1.91
N LEU A 26 -8.34 -3.01 0.99
CA LEU A 26 -8.35 -2.07 -0.14
C LEU A 26 -8.52 -0.62 0.34
N MET A 27 -9.45 -0.37 1.26
CA MET A 27 -9.64 0.95 1.86
C MET A 27 -8.38 1.44 2.58
N PHE A 28 -7.69 0.56 3.30
CA PHE A 28 -6.41 0.87 3.93
C PHE A 28 -5.33 1.21 2.88
N ALA A 29 -5.22 0.41 1.82
CA ALA A 29 -4.20 0.59 0.78
C ALA A 29 -4.35 1.90 -0.02
N TYR A 30 -5.59 2.39 -0.18
CA TYR A 30 -5.89 3.65 -0.87
C TYR A 30 -6.16 4.83 0.10
N SER A 31 -5.89 4.65 1.40
CA SER A 31 -6.05 5.71 2.39
C SER A 31 -4.96 6.77 2.27
N GLY A 32 -5.36 8.02 2.04
CA GLY A 32 -4.45 9.15 1.80
C GLY A 32 -5.02 10.52 2.17
N GLY A 33 -6.29 10.60 2.60
CA GLY A 33 -7.05 11.85 2.62
C GLY A 33 -6.43 12.98 3.44
N GLY A 34 -5.79 12.65 4.57
CA GLY A 34 -5.28 13.65 5.52
C GLY A 34 -4.11 14.49 5.00
N VAL A 35 -3.37 14.00 4.01
CA VAL A 35 -2.19 14.71 3.46
C VAL A 35 -2.52 15.54 2.23
N TYR A 36 -3.74 15.41 1.68
CA TYR A 36 -4.14 16.12 0.46
C TYR A 36 -4.12 17.65 0.60
N PRO A 37 -4.60 18.27 1.70
CA PRO A 37 -4.57 19.72 1.83
C PRO A 37 -3.14 20.28 1.87
N THR A 38 -2.22 19.58 2.54
CA THR A 38 -0.81 20.00 2.62
C THR A 38 -0.12 19.86 1.27
N ILE A 39 -0.35 18.75 0.57
CA ILE A 39 0.15 18.55 -0.79
C ILE A 39 -0.38 19.63 -1.72
N GLN A 40 -1.68 19.93 -1.67
CA GLN A 40 -2.30 20.96 -2.51
C GLN A 40 -1.72 22.36 -2.23
N ASN A 41 -1.46 22.68 -0.95
CA ASN A 41 -0.84 23.94 -0.55
C ASN A 41 0.62 24.06 -1.02
N ASP A 42 1.34 22.95 -1.07
CA ASP A 42 2.75 22.89 -1.50
C ASP A 42 2.91 22.86 -3.03
N MET A 43 1.81 22.73 -3.80
CA MET A 43 1.83 22.78 -5.26
C MET A 43 2.04 24.20 -5.78
N LYS A 44 2.89 24.34 -6.80
CA LYS A 44 3.09 25.61 -7.53
C LYS A 44 1.78 26.17 -8.11
N ASP A 45 0.90 25.29 -8.60
CA ASP A 45 -0.45 25.64 -9.03
C ASP A 45 -1.47 24.68 -8.38
N PRO A 46 -2.15 25.11 -7.30
CA PRO A 46 -3.14 24.30 -6.59
C PRO A 46 -4.34 23.88 -7.45
N LYS A 47 -4.61 24.53 -8.58
CA LYS A 47 -5.73 24.18 -9.48
C LYS A 47 -5.50 22.87 -10.22
N LEU A 48 -4.23 22.47 -10.37
CA LEU A 48 -3.84 21.22 -11.02
C LEU A 48 -3.89 20.02 -10.06
N PHE A 49 -4.19 20.22 -8.78
CA PHE A 49 -4.25 19.15 -7.78
C PHE A 49 -5.14 17.97 -8.19
N PRO A 50 -6.37 18.14 -8.74
CA PRO A 50 -7.20 17.02 -9.15
C PRO A 50 -6.57 16.17 -10.27
N LEU A 51 -5.86 16.81 -11.20
CA LEU A 51 -5.17 16.12 -12.29
C LEU A 51 -3.98 15.31 -11.75
N SER A 52 -3.19 15.91 -10.86
CA SER A 52 -2.09 15.22 -10.17
C SER A 52 -2.62 14.03 -9.36
N LEU A 53 -3.70 14.21 -8.61
CA LEU A 53 -4.34 13.16 -7.83
C LEU A 53 -4.80 11.99 -8.70
N PHE A 54 -5.54 12.28 -9.78
CA PHE A 54 -6.01 11.26 -10.72
C PHE A 54 -4.84 10.47 -11.34
N SER A 55 -3.79 11.18 -11.78
CA SER A 55 -2.60 10.53 -12.35
C SER A 55 -1.89 9.63 -11.33
N GLY A 56 -1.79 10.04 -10.06
CA GLY A 56 -1.19 9.25 -9.00
C GLY A 56 -1.98 7.97 -8.72
N PHE A 57 -3.31 8.08 -8.62
CA PHE A 57 -4.17 6.90 -8.46
C PHE A 57 -4.09 5.93 -9.64
N LEU A 58 -4.03 6.45 -10.87
CA LEU A 58 -3.89 5.63 -12.08
C LEU A 58 -2.60 4.79 -12.03
N VAL A 59 -1.49 5.41 -11.62
CA VAL A 59 -0.20 4.72 -11.48
C VAL A 59 -0.26 3.66 -10.39
N ILE A 60 -0.79 3.97 -9.21
CA ILE A 60 -0.90 2.99 -8.12
C ILE A 60 -1.79 1.81 -8.54
N TYR A 61 -2.92 2.09 -9.19
CA TYR A 61 -3.84 1.07 -9.71
C TYR A 61 -3.16 0.13 -10.71
N SER A 62 -2.36 0.67 -11.63
CA SER A 62 -1.65 -0.14 -12.63
C SER A 62 -0.58 -1.05 -12.03
N PHE A 63 -0.04 -0.72 -10.85
CA PHE A 63 0.87 -1.61 -10.12
C PHE A 63 0.12 -2.63 -9.25
N TYR A 64 -0.92 -2.20 -8.53
CA TYR A 64 -1.60 -3.05 -7.55
C TYR A 64 -2.42 -4.17 -8.21
N VAL A 65 -3.13 -3.88 -9.30
CA VAL A 65 -4.02 -4.87 -9.95
C VAL A 65 -3.25 -6.06 -10.53
N PRO A 66 -2.19 -5.88 -11.35
CA PRO A 66 -1.44 -7.01 -11.88
C PRO A 66 -0.78 -7.83 -10.77
N LEU A 67 -0.25 -7.16 -9.73
CA LEU A 67 0.37 -7.85 -8.60
C LEU A 67 -0.64 -8.70 -7.82
N ALA A 68 -1.86 -8.20 -7.62
CA ALA A 68 -2.93 -8.95 -6.98
C ALA A 68 -3.33 -10.18 -7.80
N ILE A 69 -3.48 -10.04 -9.12
CA ILE A 69 -3.82 -11.14 -10.04
C ILE A 69 -2.72 -12.20 -10.02
N LEU A 70 -1.45 -11.79 -10.17
CA LEU A 70 -0.30 -12.69 -10.17
C LEU A 70 -0.14 -13.42 -8.83
N GLY A 71 -0.29 -12.70 -7.72
CA GLY A 71 -0.21 -13.28 -6.38
C GLY A 71 -1.30 -14.34 -6.15
N TYR A 72 -2.55 -14.01 -6.52
CA TYR A 72 -3.67 -14.94 -6.43
C TYR A 72 -3.50 -16.16 -7.33
N ALA A 73 -3.04 -15.97 -8.57
CA ALA A 73 -2.78 -17.05 -9.52
C ALA A 73 -1.65 -17.99 -9.07
N ALA A 74 -0.58 -17.45 -8.48
CA ALA A 74 0.60 -18.22 -8.08
C ALA A 74 0.38 -19.05 -6.81
N TYR A 75 -0.33 -18.52 -5.82
CA TYR A 75 -0.40 -19.12 -4.48
C TYR A 75 -1.80 -19.56 -4.04
N GLY A 76 -2.88 -19.01 -4.62
CA GLY A 76 -4.27 -19.37 -4.28
C GLY A 76 -4.55 -19.41 -2.77
N ARG A 77 -5.07 -20.53 -2.26
CA ARG A 77 -5.33 -20.77 -0.82
C ARG A 77 -4.05 -20.85 0.04
N GLY A 78 -2.88 -21.00 -0.57
CA GLY A 78 -1.58 -21.00 0.13
C GLY A 78 -1.08 -19.61 0.54
N ILE A 79 -1.75 -18.53 0.12
CA ILE A 79 -1.35 -17.15 0.47
C ILE A 79 -1.43 -16.93 1.99
N LYS A 80 -0.26 -16.76 2.61
CA LYS A 80 -0.14 -16.18 3.96
C LYS A 80 -0.52 -14.70 4.00
N ARG A 81 -0.72 -14.17 5.22
CA ARG A 81 -1.05 -12.75 5.50
C ARG A 81 -0.21 -11.73 4.74
N ASP A 82 1.06 -12.03 4.52
CA ASP A 82 1.96 -11.24 3.67
C ASP A 82 2.54 -12.13 2.58
N ILE A 83 2.49 -11.65 1.34
CA ILE A 83 3.04 -12.35 0.18
C ILE A 83 4.54 -12.59 0.35
N THR A 84 5.28 -11.68 1.01
CA THR A 84 6.73 -11.84 1.24
C THR A 84 7.04 -13.10 2.04
N MET A 85 6.17 -13.49 2.99
CA MET A 85 6.33 -14.73 3.76
C MET A 85 6.20 -15.98 2.89
N ASN A 86 5.39 -15.94 1.84
CA ASN A 86 5.28 -17.03 0.87
C ASN A 86 6.53 -17.11 -0.02
N LEU A 87 7.15 -15.97 -0.34
CA LEU A 87 8.42 -15.96 -1.09
C LEU A 87 9.59 -16.50 -0.25
N MET A 88 9.60 -16.29 1.07
CA MET A 88 10.70 -16.72 1.97
C MET A 88 10.86 -18.24 2.09
N GLU A 89 9.81 -19.01 1.81
CA GLU A 89 9.85 -20.47 1.81
C GLU A 89 10.80 -20.99 0.73
N ASN A 90 10.89 -20.29 -0.40
CA ASN A 90 11.83 -20.60 -1.47
C ASN A 90 13.24 -20.09 -1.10
N ARG A 91 14.20 -21.01 -0.97
CA ARG A 91 15.58 -20.69 -0.56
C ARG A 91 16.23 -19.61 -1.43
N SER A 92 15.99 -19.64 -2.75
CA SER A 92 16.55 -18.68 -3.71
C SER A 92 15.91 -17.30 -3.64
N LEU A 93 14.62 -17.21 -3.29
CA LEU A 93 13.88 -15.94 -3.21
C LEU A 93 13.93 -15.29 -1.84
N ARG A 94 14.47 -16.00 -0.83
CA ARG A 94 14.53 -15.53 0.55
C ARG A 94 15.27 -14.21 0.73
N ILE A 95 16.37 -13.99 -0.01
CA ILE A 95 17.13 -12.73 0.06
C ILE A 95 16.27 -11.58 -0.46
N ILE A 96 15.61 -11.77 -1.61
CA ILE A 96 14.71 -10.78 -2.22
C ILE A 96 13.54 -10.47 -1.27
N ALA A 97 12.92 -11.49 -0.68
CA ALA A 97 11.80 -11.30 0.24
C ALA A 97 12.20 -10.50 1.50
N ARG A 98 13.41 -10.71 2.03
CA ARG A 98 13.94 -9.90 3.15
C ARG A 98 14.16 -8.44 2.75
N LEU A 99 14.69 -8.20 1.56
CA LEU A 99 14.86 -6.84 1.04
C LEU A 99 13.51 -6.15 0.86
N LEU A 100 12.50 -6.85 0.34
CA LEU A 100 11.13 -6.31 0.21
C LEU A 100 10.52 -5.96 1.58
N GLN A 101 10.68 -6.81 2.60
CA GLN A 101 10.24 -6.49 3.96
C GLN A 101 10.97 -5.27 4.52
N PHE A 102 12.29 -5.18 4.33
CA PHE A 102 13.05 -4.02 4.77
C PHE A 102 12.56 -2.73 4.09
N LEU A 103 12.35 -2.76 2.77
CA LEU A 103 11.79 -1.63 2.02
C LEU A 103 10.38 -1.27 2.49
N ASN A 104 9.53 -2.25 2.79
CA ASN A 104 8.19 -2.00 3.32
C ASN A 104 8.24 -1.31 4.70
N LEU A 105 9.16 -1.73 5.57
CA LEU A 105 9.39 -1.08 6.86
C LEU A 105 9.92 0.35 6.71
N THR A 106 10.87 0.58 5.79
CA THR A 106 11.37 1.93 5.51
C THR A 106 10.25 2.84 4.97
N GLN A 107 9.43 2.33 4.04
CA GLN A 107 8.28 3.06 3.52
C GLN A 107 7.31 3.47 4.63
N LEU A 108 7.05 2.59 5.59
CA LEU A 108 6.18 2.89 6.73
C LEU A 108 6.73 4.05 7.57
N ALA A 109 8.05 4.05 7.84
CA ALA A 109 8.69 5.14 8.58
C ALA A 109 8.59 6.48 7.83
N THR A 110 8.85 6.49 6.52
CA THR A 110 8.72 7.72 5.70
C THR A 110 7.27 8.20 5.62
N THR A 111 6.31 7.29 5.47
CA THR A 111 4.88 7.63 5.41
C THR A 111 4.41 8.26 6.71
N LEU A 112 4.88 7.76 7.86
CA LEU A 112 4.57 8.35 9.17
C LEU A 112 5.03 9.81 9.24
N VAL A 113 6.22 10.14 8.75
CA VAL A 113 6.71 11.54 8.71
C VAL A 113 5.82 12.43 7.84
N ILE A 114 5.38 11.93 6.68
CA ILE A 114 4.48 12.70 5.79
C ILE A 114 3.13 12.95 6.46
N TYR A 115 2.58 11.96 7.16
CA TYR A 115 1.31 12.09 7.91
C TYR A 115 1.43 12.97 9.17
N LEU A 116 2.62 13.12 9.73
CA LEU A 116 2.84 14.05 10.83
C LEU A 116 2.72 15.51 10.40
N ASN A 117 3.06 15.86 9.15
CA ASN A 117 2.99 17.24 8.65
C ASN A 117 1.58 17.87 8.82
N PRO A 118 0.49 17.33 8.26
CA PRO A 118 -0.85 17.87 8.49
C PRO A 118 -1.24 17.86 9.97
N THR A 119 -0.79 16.85 10.72
CA THR A 119 -1.05 16.76 12.17
C THR A 119 -0.44 17.95 12.91
N PHE A 120 0.82 18.28 12.62
CA PHE A 120 1.49 19.45 13.21
C PHE A 120 0.85 20.76 12.76
N GLN A 121 0.42 20.87 11.50
CA GLN A 121 -0.31 22.07 11.05
C GLN A 121 -1.64 22.27 11.78
N ILE A 122 -2.34 21.18 12.15
CA ILE A 122 -3.54 21.26 13.00
C ILE A 122 -3.17 21.72 14.41
N PHE A 123 -2.07 21.22 14.99
CA PHE A 123 -1.59 21.68 16.29
C PHE A 123 -1.16 23.15 16.28
N GLU A 124 -0.44 23.60 15.25
CA GLU A 124 -0.06 25.01 15.07
C GLU A 124 -1.29 25.92 14.95
N TYR A 125 -2.31 25.48 14.21
CA TYR A 125 -3.59 26.19 14.12
C TYR A 125 -4.28 26.30 15.48
N LEU A 126 -4.26 25.23 16.28
CA LEU A 126 -4.85 25.22 17.63
C LEU A 126 -4.11 26.13 18.61
N LEU A 127 -2.78 26.27 18.44
CA LEU A 127 -1.92 27.07 19.31
C LEU A 127 -1.66 28.50 18.81
N GLU A 128 -2.35 28.92 17.73
CA GLU A 128 -2.21 30.24 17.09
C GLU A 128 -0.76 30.62 16.73
N ILE A 129 0.08 29.63 16.40
CA ILE A 129 1.49 29.88 16.07
C ILE A 129 1.54 30.56 14.68
N PRO A 130 2.22 31.72 14.54
CA PRO A 130 2.31 32.40 13.25
C PRO A 130 3.12 31.58 12.26
N ARG A 131 2.53 31.30 11.08
CA ARG A 131 3.24 30.65 9.98
C ARG A 131 4.27 31.62 9.40
N SER A 132 5.56 31.27 9.45
CA SER A 132 6.56 31.97 8.65
C SER A 132 6.30 31.67 7.18
N LYS A 133 6.23 32.73 6.36
CA LYS A 133 6.11 32.64 4.90
C LYS A 133 7.27 31.89 4.27
#